data_AF-A0A939RXP6-F1
#
_entry.id   AF-A0A939RXP6-F1
#
_cell.length_a   1.000
_cell.length_b   1.000
_cell.length_c   1.000
_cell.angle_alpha   90.00
_cell.angle_beta   90.00
_cell.angle_gamma   90.00
#
_symmetry.space_group_name_H-M   'P 1'
#
loop_
_entity.id
_entity.type
_entity.pdbx_description
1 polymer ?
#
loop_
_entity_poly.entity_id
_entity_poly.type
_entity_poly.pdbx_seq_one_letter_code
_entity_poly.pdbx_strand_id
1 'polypeptide(L)'
;MLVTDKLYFTSTLIAGAGCGSDTFRAWRNRNGLFPETSGGGKWNKFSIIDIFVVSLVNDLTRSGLSAQFAVDAAMKAAPLLEVLFHVPLTKREVLWPSELISKIERKIWPGRTDYPVLNIRPPATSSGQVKVELLTSQTSAETMLRNRAISISVNLLYLSRAALAGMAIADSELEIDGKKRFRPGHAKLSSGEVRQPQSPSRRFKAGD
;
A
#
# COMPACT_ATOMS: atom_id res chain seq x y z
N MET A 1 -9.22 11.06 -5.26
CA MET A 1 -8.13 10.08 -5.41
C MET A 1 -7.94 9.44 -4.06
N LEU A 2 -7.86 8.12 -4.02
CA LEU A 2 -7.69 7.34 -2.81
C LEU A 2 -6.26 6.80 -2.75
N VAL A 3 -5.80 6.50 -1.53
CA VAL A 3 -4.56 5.72 -1.29
C VAL A 3 -4.59 4.39 -2.06
N THR A 4 -5.78 3.81 -2.24
CA THR A 4 -6.02 2.54 -2.95
C THR A 4 -5.97 2.65 -4.49
N ASP A 5 -5.79 3.84 -5.07
CA ASP A 5 -5.73 3.99 -6.53
C ASP A 5 -4.43 3.36 -7.11
N LYS A 6 -4.52 2.67 -8.25
CA LYS A 6 -3.39 1.99 -8.90
C LYS A 6 -2.51 2.97 -9.68
N LEU A 7 -1.43 3.45 -9.04
CA LEU A 7 -0.58 4.53 -9.54
C LEU A 7 0.88 4.14 -9.76
N TYR A 8 1.36 3.12 -9.05
CA TYR A 8 2.79 2.76 -9.00
C TYR A 8 3.13 1.67 -10.02
N PHE A 9 4.31 1.78 -10.63
CA PHE A 9 4.82 0.70 -11.50
C PHE A 9 5.51 -0.39 -10.69
N THR A 10 5.74 -1.55 -11.33
CA THR A 10 6.44 -2.68 -10.73
C THR A 10 7.74 -2.29 -10.04
N SER A 11 8.53 -1.39 -10.60
CA SER A 11 9.80 -0.93 -10.02
C SER A 11 9.63 -0.23 -8.66
N THR A 12 8.59 0.57 -8.48
CA THR A 12 8.28 1.18 -7.18
C THR A 12 7.71 0.15 -6.22
N LEU A 13 6.89 -0.77 -6.71
CA LEU A 13 6.33 -1.84 -5.89
C LEU A 13 7.42 -2.76 -5.33
N ILE A 14 8.38 -3.21 -6.14
CA ILE A 14 9.43 -4.12 -5.67
C ILE A 14 10.40 -3.41 -4.72
N ALA A 15 10.65 -2.10 -4.94
CA ALA A 15 11.44 -1.28 -4.03
C ALA A 15 10.75 -1.10 -2.68
N GLY A 16 9.46 -0.76 -2.67
CA GLY A 16 8.67 -0.68 -1.44
C GLY A 16 8.56 -2.04 -0.75
N ALA A 17 8.35 -3.11 -1.50
CA ALA A 17 8.26 -4.45 -0.93
C ALA A 17 9.60 -4.99 -0.39
N GLY A 18 10.73 -4.42 -0.81
CA GLY A 18 12.07 -4.91 -0.47
C GLY A 18 12.35 -6.28 -1.07
N CYS A 19 11.90 -6.54 -2.30
CA CYS A 19 12.10 -7.82 -2.99
C CYS A 19 12.69 -7.62 -4.41
N GLY A 20 13.29 -8.68 -4.96
CA GLY A 20 13.81 -8.66 -6.33
C GLY A 20 12.72 -8.88 -7.38
N SER A 21 12.97 -8.42 -8.62
CA SER A 21 12.07 -8.61 -9.76
C SER A 21 11.76 -10.08 -10.05
N ASP A 22 12.78 -10.94 -9.95
CA ASP A 22 12.65 -12.39 -10.18
C ASP A 22 11.80 -13.07 -9.10
N THR A 23 12.02 -12.68 -7.83
CA THR A 23 11.21 -13.14 -6.69
C THR A 23 9.75 -12.76 -6.87
N PHE A 24 9.47 -11.48 -7.19
CA PHE A 24 8.10 -11.03 -7.45
C PHE A 24 7.45 -11.79 -8.61
N ARG A 25 8.18 -11.98 -9.72
CA ARG A 25 7.70 -12.76 -10.87
C ARG A 25 7.41 -14.21 -10.49
N ALA A 26 8.25 -14.83 -9.65
CA ALA A 26 8.03 -16.19 -9.17
C ALA A 26 6.73 -16.31 -8.36
N TRP A 27 6.47 -15.38 -7.43
CA TRP A 27 5.22 -15.36 -6.67
C TRP A 27 3.99 -15.19 -7.56
N ARG A 28 4.06 -14.33 -8.58
CA ARG A 28 2.96 -14.16 -9.55
C ARG A 28 2.68 -15.44 -10.33
N ASN A 29 3.73 -16.02 -10.92
CA ASN A 29 3.58 -17.12 -11.86
C ASN A 29 3.31 -18.47 -11.18
N ARG A 30 3.87 -18.69 -9.98
CA ARG A 30 3.81 -19.98 -9.29
C ARG A 30 2.78 -20.02 -8.16
N ASN A 31 2.55 -18.88 -7.50
CA ASN A 31 1.71 -18.81 -6.31
C ASN A 31 0.42 -18.00 -6.53
N GLY A 32 0.23 -17.42 -7.72
CA GLY A 32 -1.00 -16.72 -8.07
C GLY A 32 -1.11 -15.31 -7.46
N LEU A 33 0.02 -14.66 -7.16
CA LEU A 33 0.00 -13.28 -6.68
C LEU A 33 -0.52 -12.32 -7.77
N PHE A 34 -1.54 -11.52 -7.44
CA PHE A 34 -2.23 -10.60 -8.35
C PHE A 34 -2.67 -11.21 -9.69
N PRO A 35 -3.57 -12.22 -9.67
CA PRO A 35 -3.97 -12.93 -10.87
C PRO A 35 -4.67 -12.00 -11.89
N GLU A 36 -5.32 -10.93 -11.43
CA GLU A 36 -6.03 -9.95 -12.26
C GLU A 36 -5.11 -9.07 -13.12
N THR A 37 -3.82 -9.02 -12.78
CA THR A 37 -2.82 -8.27 -13.55
C THR A 37 -1.94 -9.18 -14.41
N SER A 38 -2.23 -10.49 -14.45
CA SER A 38 -1.47 -11.47 -15.22
C SER A 38 -2.08 -11.63 -16.62
N GLY A 39 -1.32 -11.28 -17.67
CA GLY A 39 -1.68 -11.59 -19.07
C GLY A 39 -2.13 -10.41 -19.95
N GLY A 40 -2.31 -9.21 -19.40
CA GLY A 40 -2.50 -8.02 -20.22
C GLY A 40 -1.13 -7.45 -20.61
N GLY A 41 -0.76 -7.46 -21.89
CA GLY A 41 0.50 -6.85 -22.38
C GLY A 41 0.66 -5.34 -22.12
N LYS A 42 -0.17 -4.75 -21.27
CA LYS A 42 -0.09 -3.38 -20.75
C LYS A 42 0.80 -3.36 -19.51
N TRP A 43 1.40 -2.20 -19.24
CA TRP A 43 2.21 -2.02 -18.05
C TRP A 43 1.32 -2.08 -16.81
N ASN A 44 1.61 -3.02 -15.91
CA ASN A 44 0.86 -3.17 -14.67
C ASN A 44 1.10 -1.96 -13.76
N LYS A 45 -0.01 -1.41 -13.26
CA LYS A 45 -0.01 -0.41 -12.20
C LYS A 45 -0.54 -1.04 -10.92
N PHE A 46 -0.04 -0.54 -9.80
CA PHE A 46 -0.26 -1.06 -8.47
C PHE A 46 -0.63 0.07 -7.52
N SER A 47 -1.51 -0.22 -6.58
CA SER A 47 -1.81 0.65 -5.45
C SER A 47 -0.76 0.50 -4.37
N ILE A 48 -0.79 1.34 -3.35
CA ILE A 48 0.00 1.10 -2.14
C ILE A 48 -0.44 -0.15 -1.37
N ILE A 49 -1.71 -0.56 -1.49
CA ILE A 49 -2.18 -1.80 -0.87
C ILE A 49 -1.47 -2.98 -1.52
N ASP A 50 -1.33 -2.95 -2.84
CA ASP A 50 -0.56 -3.96 -3.56
C ASP A 50 0.90 -3.99 -3.07
N ILE A 51 1.49 -2.83 -2.77
CA ILE A 51 2.84 -2.76 -2.17
C ILE A 51 2.85 -3.42 -0.79
N PHE A 52 1.91 -3.10 0.10
CA PHE A 52 1.83 -3.73 1.42
C PHE A 52 1.57 -5.23 1.36
N VAL A 53 0.75 -5.70 0.42
CA VAL A 53 0.54 -7.12 0.16
C VAL A 53 1.87 -7.80 -0.18
N VAL A 54 2.68 -7.21 -1.06
CA VAL A 54 3.98 -7.79 -1.45
C VAL A 54 5.00 -7.67 -0.32
N SER A 55 5.01 -6.55 0.43
CA SER A 55 5.81 -6.42 1.65
C SER A 55 5.48 -7.51 2.67
N LEU A 56 4.20 -7.83 2.83
CA LEU A 56 3.74 -8.89 3.72
C LEU A 56 4.18 -10.28 3.22
N VAL A 57 4.07 -10.57 1.93
CA VAL A 57 4.61 -11.81 1.35
C VAL A 57 6.11 -11.92 1.62
N ASN A 58 6.86 -10.82 1.43
CA ASN A 58 8.30 -10.78 1.67
C ASN A 58 8.63 -11.03 3.15
N ASP A 59 7.94 -10.38 4.07
CA ASP A 59 8.16 -10.54 5.52
C ASP A 59 7.86 -11.98 6.00
N LEU A 60 6.75 -12.54 5.55
CA LEU A 60 6.35 -13.92 5.88
C LEU A 60 7.34 -14.95 5.32
N THR A 61 7.77 -14.79 4.06
CA THR A 61 8.73 -15.73 3.44
C THR A 61 10.13 -15.62 4.06
N ARG A 62 10.58 -14.41 4.40
CA ARG A 62 11.85 -14.20 5.15
C ARG A 62 11.81 -14.81 6.55
N SER A 63 10.62 -14.92 7.14
CA SER A 63 10.39 -15.61 8.41
C SER A 63 10.31 -17.14 8.29
N GLY A 64 10.55 -17.70 7.09
CA GLY A 64 10.59 -19.14 6.83
C GLY A 64 9.27 -19.78 6.42
N LEU A 65 8.21 -18.99 6.19
CA LEU A 65 6.93 -19.52 5.71
C LEU A 65 6.99 -19.82 4.21
N SER A 66 6.20 -20.81 3.78
CA SER A 66 6.14 -21.17 2.36
C SER A 66 5.57 -20.02 1.52
N ALA A 67 6.08 -19.87 0.29
CA ALA A 67 5.63 -18.81 -0.61
C ALA A 67 4.13 -18.89 -0.89
N GLN A 68 3.57 -20.10 -1.01
CA GLN A 68 2.13 -20.29 -1.21
C GLN A 68 1.33 -19.75 -0.02
N PHE A 69 1.69 -20.15 1.20
CA PHE A 69 1.02 -19.70 2.41
C PHE A 69 1.11 -18.17 2.55
N ALA A 70 2.28 -17.59 2.30
CA ALA A 70 2.50 -16.16 2.40
C ALA A 70 1.63 -15.38 1.40
N VAL A 71 1.53 -15.85 0.14
CA VAL A 71 0.66 -15.24 -0.87
C VAL A 71 -0.81 -15.36 -0.50
N ASP A 72 -1.27 -16.54 -0.07
CA ASP A 72 -2.66 -16.75 0.33
C ASP A 72 -3.04 -15.84 1.52
N ALA A 73 -2.17 -15.76 2.53
CA ALA A 73 -2.35 -14.91 3.70
C ALA A 73 -2.40 -13.43 3.30
N ALA A 74 -1.46 -12.97 2.48
CA ALA A 74 -1.37 -11.57 2.08
C ALA A 74 -2.53 -11.14 1.18
N MET A 75 -2.92 -11.97 0.21
CA MET A 75 -4.08 -11.71 -0.64
C MET A 75 -5.38 -11.66 0.18
N LYS A 76 -5.51 -12.52 1.20
CA LYS A 76 -6.65 -12.48 2.13
C LYS A 76 -6.63 -11.27 3.07
N ALA A 77 -5.47 -10.70 3.34
CA ALA A 77 -5.32 -9.46 4.09
C ALA A 77 -5.70 -8.21 3.28
N ALA A 78 -5.63 -8.27 1.94
CA ALA A 78 -5.81 -7.10 1.07
C ALA A 78 -7.10 -6.31 1.35
N PRO A 79 -8.31 -6.93 1.48
CA PRO A 79 -9.54 -6.17 1.77
C PRO A 79 -9.50 -5.48 3.15
N LEU A 80 -8.84 -6.07 4.14
CA LEU A 80 -8.68 -5.47 5.47
C LEU A 80 -7.77 -4.24 5.42
N LEU A 81 -6.71 -4.33 4.62
CA LEU A 81 -5.81 -3.21 4.36
C LEU A 81 -6.53 -2.11 3.57
N GLU A 82 -7.33 -2.44 2.55
CA GLU A 82 -8.11 -1.45 1.80
C GLU A 82 -9.04 -0.63 2.71
N VAL A 83 -9.72 -1.28 3.66
CA VAL A 83 -10.57 -0.61 4.65
C VAL A 83 -9.75 0.29 5.57
N LEU A 84 -8.65 -0.23 6.12
CA LEU A 84 -7.78 0.52 7.03
C LEU A 84 -7.18 1.77 6.36
N PHE A 85 -6.80 1.63 5.09
CA PHE A 85 -6.15 2.67 4.30
C PHE A 85 -7.12 3.40 3.36
N HIS A 86 -8.42 3.36 3.63
CA HIS A 86 -9.44 4.11 2.88
C HIS A 86 -9.36 5.62 3.19
N VAL A 87 -8.25 6.24 2.78
CA VAL A 87 -7.91 7.62 3.09
C VAL A 87 -7.93 8.45 1.81
N PRO A 88 -8.67 9.57 1.77
CA PRO A 88 -8.64 10.47 0.63
C PRO A 88 -7.30 11.21 0.55
N LEU A 89 -6.75 11.26 -0.67
CA LEU A 89 -5.54 11.99 -1.01
C LEU A 89 -5.86 13.23 -1.85
N THR A 90 -5.13 14.31 -1.58
CA THR A 90 -5.07 15.51 -2.43
C THR A 90 -4.03 15.32 -3.53
N LYS A 91 -4.14 16.09 -4.63
CA LYS A 91 -3.22 15.99 -5.79
C LYS A 91 -1.72 16.19 -5.46
N ARG A 92 -1.38 16.90 -4.38
CA ARG A 92 0.03 17.10 -3.96
C ARG A 92 0.59 15.87 -3.24
N GLU A 93 -0.24 15.20 -2.44
CA GLU A 93 0.12 14.03 -1.63
C GLU A 93 0.32 12.74 -2.45
N VAL A 94 -0.06 12.79 -3.73
CA VAL A 94 0.14 11.72 -4.72
C VAL A 94 1.60 11.53 -5.06
N LEU A 95 2.40 12.58 -4.91
CA LEU A 95 3.71 12.67 -5.53
C LEU A 95 4.83 12.07 -4.69
N TRP A 96 4.69 11.93 -3.37
CA TRP A 96 5.82 11.59 -2.50
C TRP A 96 5.46 10.58 -1.39
N PRO A 97 6.11 9.40 -1.35
CA PRO A 97 5.90 8.39 -0.32
C PRO A 97 6.18 8.90 1.11
N SER A 98 7.13 9.80 1.29
CA SER A 98 7.50 10.39 2.58
C SER A 98 6.39 11.26 3.20
N GLU A 99 5.67 12.03 2.38
CA GLU A 99 4.52 12.83 2.82
C GLU A 99 3.32 11.91 3.18
N LEU A 100 3.20 10.80 2.46
CA LEU A 100 2.18 9.78 2.70
C LEU A 100 2.36 9.13 4.08
N ILE A 101 3.59 8.78 4.48
CA ILE A 101 3.90 8.23 5.82
C ILE A 101 3.33 9.14 6.90
N SER A 102 3.70 10.42 6.88
CA SER A 102 3.34 11.36 7.95
C SER A 102 1.82 11.56 8.06
N LYS A 103 1.07 11.37 6.98
CA LYS A 103 -0.39 11.49 6.97
C LYS A 103 -1.09 10.19 7.38
N ILE A 104 -0.59 9.05 6.89
CA ILE A 104 -1.02 7.72 7.32
C ILE A 104 -0.80 7.59 8.82
N GLU A 105 0.37 7.97 9.34
CA GLU A 105 0.67 7.91 10.76
C GLU A 105 -0.28 8.78 11.58
N ARG A 106 -0.51 10.03 11.16
CA ARG A 106 -1.43 10.93 11.88
C ARG A 106 -2.89 10.47 11.85
N LYS A 107 -3.33 9.81 10.78
CA LYS A 107 -4.74 9.41 10.60
C LYS A 107 -5.05 8.03 11.15
N ILE A 108 -4.16 7.07 10.94
CA ILE A 108 -4.39 5.66 11.29
C ILE A 108 -3.82 5.36 12.69
N TRP A 109 -2.77 6.06 13.12
CA TRP A 109 -2.11 5.84 14.41
C TRP A 109 -2.05 7.11 15.27
N PRO A 110 -3.19 7.71 15.64
CA PRO A 110 -3.24 8.89 16.49
C PRO A 110 -2.91 8.53 17.94
N GLY A 111 -1.64 8.33 18.24
CA GLY A 111 -1.16 7.96 19.57
C GLY A 111 -0.20 6.77 19.51
N ARG A 112 0.96 6.91 20.16
CA ARG A 112 2.08 5.97 20.01
C ARG A 112 1.91 4.62 20.73
N THR A 113 0.75 4.36 21.32
CA THR A 113 0.58 3.27 22.29
C THR A 113 -0.21 2.08 21.77
N ASP A 114 -0.99 2.23 20.70
CA ASP A 114 -1.76 1.10 20.16
C ASP A 114 -1.77 1.13 18.62
N TYR A 115 -1.28 0.05 18.03
CA TYR A 115 -1.17 -0.08 16.58
C TYR A 115 -1.92 -1.34 16.12
N PRO A 116 -2.59 -1.28 14.96
CA PRO A 116 -3.30 -2.42 14.42
C PRO A 116 -2.31 -3.53 14.07
N VAL A 117 -2.68 -4.75 14.46
CA VAL A 117 -1.91 -5.97 14.22
C VAL A 117 -2.71 -6.85 13.28
N LEU A 118 -2.07 -7.33 12.24
CA LEU A 118 -2.64 -8.37 11.39
C LEU A 118 -2.32 -9.73 12.01
N ASN A 119 -3.34 -10.44 12.44
CA ASN A 119 -3.20 -11.78 12.98
C ASN A 119 -3.54 -12.81 11.90
N ILE A 120 -2.57 -13.66 11.58
CA ILE A 120 -2.67 -14.70 10.56
C ILE A 120 -2.64 -16.04 11.28
N ARG A 121 -3.71 -16.82 11.15
CA ARG A 121 -3.76 -18.19 11.65
C ARG A 121 -3.62 -19.18 10.50
N PRO A 122 -2.66 -20.12 10.58
CA PRO A 122 -2.60 -21.22 9.64
C PRO A 122 -3.86 -22.09 9.75
N PRO A 123 -4.21 -22.80 8.68
CA PRO A 123 -5.36 -23.68 8.71
C PRO A 123 -5.13 -24.82 9.70
N ALA A 124 -6.17 -25.15 10.49
CA ALA A 124 -6.11 -26.23 11.48
C ALA A 124 -6.04 -27.63 10.84
N THR A 125 -6.44 -27.75 9.57
CA THR A 125 -6.45 -28.99 8.79
C THR A 125 -5.90 -28.72 7.39
N SER A 126 -5.49 -29.77 6.67
CA SER A 126 -4.96 -29.67 5.29
C SER A 126 -5.94 -29.08 4.27
N SER A 127 -7.24 -29.07 4.59
CA SER A 127 -8.30 -28.45 3.78
C SER A 127 -8.77 -27.08 4.29
N GLY A 128 -8.20 -26.60 5.40
CA GLY A 128 -8.60 -25.33 5.99
C GLY A 128 -8.08 -24.14 5.18
N GLN A 129 -8.80 -23.01 5.26
CA GLN A 129 -8.31 -21.75 4.73
C GLN A 129 -7.47 -21.00 5.77
N VAL A 130 -6.46 -20.26 5.32
CA VAL A 130 -5.76 -19.27 6.15
C VAL A 130 -6.81 -18.31 6.71
N LYS A 131 -6.75 -18.00 8.01
CA LYS A 131 -7.63 -16.99 8.62
C LYS A 131 -6.81 -15.75 8.90
N VAL A 132 -7.32 -14.59 8.46
CA VAL A 132 -6.66 -13.30 8.68
C VAL A 132 -7.65 -12.40 9.40
N GLU A 133 -7.21 -11.79 10.50
CA GLU A 133 -8.01 -10.88 11.32
C GLU A 133 -7.21 -9.61 11.59
N LEU A 134 -7.86 -8.46 11.49
CA LEU A 134 -7.28 -7.18 11.90
C LEU A 134 -7.62 -6.95 13.37
N LEU A 135 -6.61 -6.93 14.22
CA LEU A 135 -6.75 -6.59 15.63
C LEU A 135 -6.47 -5.10 15.79
N THR A 136 -7.38 -4.39 16.46
CA THR A 136 -7.24 -2.95 16.69
C THR A 136 -6.33 -2.61 17.87
N SER A 137 -5.91 -3.62 18.65
CA SER A 137 -4.96 -3.42 19.74
C SER A 137 -3.83 -4.44 19.82
N GLN A 138 -2.65 -3.99 20.24
CA GLN A 138 -1.50 -4.83 20.55
C GLN A 138 -1.79 -5.75 21.75
N THR A 139 -2.53 -5.27 22.76
CA THR A 139 -2.92 -6.08 23.92
C THR A 139 -3.76 -7.30 23.53
N SER A 140 -4.65 -7.15 22.54
CA SER A 140 -5.39 -8.29 21.97
C SER A 140 -4.44 -9.30 21.31
N ALA A 141 -3.45 -8.83 20.56
CA ALA A 141 -2.45 -9.70 19.93
C ALA A 141 -1.60 -10.45 20.98
N GLU A 142 -1.15 -9.76 22.02
CA GLU A 142 -0.37 -10.36 23.12
C GLU A 142 -1.18 -11.42 23.89
N THR A 143 -2.47 -11.18 24.12
CA THR A 143 -3.38 -12.14 24.75
C THR A 143 -3.52 -13.41 23.90
N MET A 144 -3.61 -13.27 22.58
CA MET A 144 -3.68 -14.41 21.66
C MET A 144 -2.40 -15.24 21.65
N LEU A 145 -1.23 -14.58 21.68
CA LEU A 145 0.06 -15.26 21.78
C LEU A 145 0.19 -16.02 23.12
N ARG A 146 -0.28 -15.44 24.23
CA ARG A 146 -0.30 -16.10 25.54
C ARG A 146 -1.19 -17.34 25.58
N ASN A 147 -2.30 -17.32 24.85
CA ASN A 147 -3.24 -18.45 24.77
C ASN A 147 -2.73 -19.62 23.91
N ARG A 148 -1.46 -19.60 23.47
CA ARG A 148 -0.79 -20.66 22.67
C ARG A 148 -1.54 -21.07 21.39
N ALA A 149 -2.39 -20.20 20.86
CA ALA A 149 -2.88 -20.39 19.51
C ALA A 149 -1.70 -20.23 18.54
N ILE A 150 -1.49 -21.20 17.64
CA ILE A 150 -0.50 -21.04 16.58
C ILE A 150 -0.98 -19.87 15.70
N SER A 151 -0.29 -18.74 15.79
CA SER A 151 -0.61 -17.54 15.01
C SER A 151 0.63 -16.73 14.71
N ILE A 152 0.57 -15.98 13.62
CA ILE A 152 1.59 -15.04 13.18
C ILE A 152 1.00 -13.65 13.32
N SER A 153 1.68 -12.78 14.07
CA SER A 153 1.25 -11.41 14.32
C SER A 153 2.16 -10.46 13.54
N VAL A 154 1.59 -9.68 12.64
CA VAL A 154 2.32 -8.67 11.85
C VAL A 154 1.91 -7.28 12.32
N ASN A 155 2.90 -6.51 12.78
CA ASN A 155 2.68 -5.13 13.18
C ASN A 155 2.60 -4.24 11.93
N LEU A 156 1.42 -3.70 11.65
CA LEU A 156 1.17 -2.93 10.43
C LEU A 156 1.89 -1.58 10.39
N LEU A 157 2.24 -0.99 11.55
CA LEU A 157 3.06 0.23 11.58
C LEU A 157 4.45 -0.05 11.02
N TYR A 158 5.11 -1.10 11.50
CA TYR A 158 6.47 -1.44 11.05
C TYR A 158 6.48 -1.85 9.59
N LEU A 159 5.52 -2.68 9.16
CA LEU A 159 5.36 -3.07 7.77
C LEU A 159 5.20 -1.84 6.86
N SER A 160 4.30 -0.91 7.24
CA SER A 160 4.02 0.29 6.45
C SER A 160 5.23 1.22 6.38
N ARG A 161 5.93 1.42 7.50
CA ARG A 161 7.15 2.25 7.53
C ARG A 161 8.25 1.69 6.66
N ALA A 162 8.51 0.38 6.75
CA ALA A 162 9.51 -0.28 5.92
C ALA A 162 9.15 -0.13 4.43
N ALA A 163 7.88 -0.37 4.09
CA ALA A 163 7.41 -0.29 2.72
C ALA A 163 7.55 1.12 2.13
N LEU A 164 7.11 2.13 2.89
CA LEU A 164 7.16 3.52 2.45
C LEU A 164 8.59 4.08 2.41
N ALA A 165 9.47 3.63 3.31
CA ALA A 165 10.89 3.96 3.27
C ALA A 165 11.55 3.39 1.99
N GLY A 166 11.26 2.14 1.64
CA GLY A 166 11.75 1.53 0.40
C GLY A 166 11.30 2.29 -0.85
N MET A 167 10.05 2.77 -0.87
CA MET A 167 9.55 3.63 -1.95
C MET A 167 10.30 4.97 -2.00
N ALA A 168 10.50 5.62 -0.85
CA ALA A 168 11.17 6.92 -0.77
C ALA A 168 12.64 6.85 -1.25
N ILE A 169 13.36 5.77 -0.92
CA ILE A 169 14.73 5.56 -1.39
C ILE A 169 14.76 5.46 -2.91
N ALA A 170 13.90 4.62 -3.50
CA ALA A 170 13.82 4.46 -4.95
C ALA A 170 13.40 5.74 -5.70
N ASP A 171 12.66 6.63 -5.04
CA ASP A 171 12.33 7.95 -5.58
C ASP A 171 13.50 8.94 -5.42
N SER A 172 14.27 8.87 -4.32
CA SER A 172 15.45 9.72 -4.10
C SER A 172 16.61 9.41 -5.04
N GLU A 173 16.77 8.15 -5.46
CA GLU A 173 17.74 7.75 -6.49
C GLU A 173 17.44 8.36 -7.88
N LEU A 174 16.26 8.94 -8.07
CA LEU A 174 15.89 9.69 -9.28
C LEU A 174 16.27 11.18 -9.21
N GLU A 175 16.74 11.65 -8.05
CA GLU A 175 17.24 13.01 -7.84
C GLU A 175 18.77 13.03 -7.99
N ILE A 176 19.24 12.92 -9.23
CA ILE A 176 20.67 13.05 -9.56
C ILE A 176 20.96 14.53 -9.89
N ASP A 177 22.02 15.09 -9.31
CA ASP A 177 22.50 16.47 -9.49
C ASP A 177 21.54 17.59 -9.02
N GLY A 178 20.75 17.34 -7.98
CA GLY A 178 19.78 18.32 -7.45
C GLY A 178 18.63 18.64 -8.43
N LYS A 179 18.52 17.88 -9.53
CA LYS A 179 17.42 17.96 -10.49
C LYS A 179 16.57 16.69 -10.37
N LYS A 180 15.41 16.86 -9.75
CA LYS A 180 14.37 15.82 -9.64
C LYS A 180 13.93 15.35 -11.03
N ARG A 181 14.27 14.11 -11.41
CA ARG A 181 13.77 13.50 -12.65
C ARG A 181 12.50 12.73 -12.35
N PHE A 182 11.38 13.18 -12.92
CA PHE A 182 10.13 12.41 -12.89
C PHE A 182 10.24 11.19 -13.81
N ARG A 183 9.83 10.01 -13.33
CA ARG A 183 9.71 8.84 -14.22
C ARG A 183 8.73 9.14 -15.36
N PRO A 184 9.04 8.75 -16.61
CA PRO A 184 8.05 8.70 -17.68
C PRO A 184 6.87 7.84 -17.21
N GLY A 185 5.68 8.43 -17.09
CA GLY A 185 4.49 7.79 -16.52
C GLY A 185 3.92 8.46 -15.26
N HIS A 186 4.71 9.29 -14.56
CA HIS A 186 4.19 10.39 -13.72
C HIS A 186 3.80 11.61 -14.55
N ALA A 187 3.68 11.42 -15.87
CA ALA A 187 3.36 12.45 -16.85
C ALA A 187 2.12 13.21 -16.38
N LYS A 188 2.37 14.49 -16.02
CA LYS A 188 1.41 15.56 -15.75
C LYS A 188 0.01 15.03 -15.44
N LEU A 189 -0.34 14.96 -14.15
CA LEU A 189 -1.71 15.27 -13.74
C LEU A 189 -2.02 16.64 -14.34
N SER A 190 -2.57 16.64 -15.55
CA SER A 190 -2.86 17.84 -16.29
C SER A 190 -3.73 18.70 -15.39
N SER A 191 -3.22 19.89 -15.10
CA SER A 191 -3.99 21.02 -14.64
C SER A 191 -5.07 21.29 -15.67
N GLY A 192 -6.14 20.51 -15.65
CA GLY A 192 -7.43 20.97 -16.12
C GLY A 192 -7.76 22.14 -15.22
N GLU A 193 -7.53 23.34 -15.74
CA GLU A 193 -8.07 24.58 -15.19
C GLU A 193 -9.52 24.32 -14.84
N VAL A 194 -9.82 24.29 -13.56
CA VAL A 194 -11.18 24.57 -13.11
C VAL A 194 -11.39 26.02 -13.50
N ARG A 195 -12.00 26.26 -14.66
CA ARG A 195 -12.65 27.54 -14.94
C ARG A 195 -13.62 27.74 -13.79
N GLN A 196 -13.28 28.63 -12.86
CA GLN A 196 -14.24 29.16 -11.93
C GLN A 196 -15.44 29.66 -12.76
N PRO A 197 -16.68 29.32 -12.39
CA PRO A 197 -17.82 29.99 -12.99
C PRO A 197 -17.65 31.48 -12.66
N GLN A 198 -17.41 32.29 -13.69
CA GLN A 198 -17.43 33.74 -13.54
C GLN A 198 -18.84 34.10 -13.06
N SER A 199 -18.93 34.59 -11.82
CA SER A 199 -20.11 35.24 -11.30
C SER A 199 -20.52 36.34 -12.29
N PRO A 200 -21.79 36.40 -12.74
CA PRO A 200 -22.21 37.46 -13.65
C PRO A 200 -22.17 38.79 -12.90
N SER A 201 -21.18 39.62 -13.23
CA SER A 201 -21.10 41.01 -12.83
C SER A 201 -22.25 41.76 -13.51
N ARG A 202 -23.36 41.94 -12.78
CA ARG A 202 -24.42 42.88 -13.14
C ARG A 202 -23.82 44.29 -13.17
N ARG A 203 -23.57 44.78 -14.38
CA ARG A 203 -23.28 46.19 -14.63
C ARG A 203 -24.62 46.89 -14.88
N PHE A 204 -25.10 47.63 -13.88
CA PHE A 204 -26.13 48.66 -14.11
C PHE A 204 -25.53 49.72 -15.04
N LYS A 205 -26.17 49.95 -16.19
CA LYS A 205 -25.97 51.19 -16.97
C LYS A 205 -27.11 52.14 -16.61
N ALA A 206 -26.71 53.35 -16.23
CA ALA A 206 -27.57 54.52 -16.12
C ALA A 206 -27.72 55.16 -17.52
N GLY A 207 -28.92 55.71 -17.78
CA GLY A 207 -29.18 56.77 -18.76
C GLY A 207 -29.29 56.35 -20.22
N ASP A 208 -30.52 56.36 -20.75
CA ASP A 208 -31.01 57.46 -21.60
C ASP A 208 -32.47 57.75 -21.23
#